data_AF-A0A9E6JRI8-F1
#
_entry.id   AF-A0A9E6JRI8-F1
#
_cell.length_a   1.000
_cell.length_b   1.000
_cell.length_c   1.000
_cell.angle_alpha   90.00
_cell.angle_beta   90.00
_cell.angle_gamma   90.00
#
_symmetry.space_group_name_H-M   'P 1'
#
loop_
_entity.id
_entity.type
_entity.pdbx_description
1 polymer ?
#
loop_
_entity_poly.entity_id
_entity_poly.type
_entity_poly.pdbx_seq_one_letter_code
_entity_poly.pdbx_strand_id
1 'polypeptide(L)'
;MKKLALFLITNILLINFAFSQIIATGGTITYSGGKTIHTFTSSGTFSVSSGSGNVQVLVVGGGGGGGNGTPGTYGGGGGGGAGGYLYDAAHAIIAQTYTITVGNGGSGTSSNATGSNGGNSIFHNLTSYGGGGGGLGGSGSSGGSGASGGSGGGGGVG
;
A
#
# COMPACT_ATOMS: atom_id res chain seq x y z
N MET A 1 19.71 -47.14 55.86
CA MET A 1 19.38 -45.71 55.71
C MET A 1 19.92 -45.21 54.38
N LYS A 2 19.12 -45.21 53.30
CA LYS A 2 19.51 -44.58 52.03
C LYS A 2 18.79 -43.24 51.94
N LYS A 3 19.56 -42.15 51.99
CA LYS A 3 19.07 -40.77 51.96
C LYS A 3 18.41 -40.48 50.61
N LEU A 4 17.13 -40.14 50.64
CA LEU A 4 16.47 -39.45 49.55
C LEU A 4 16.81 -37.96 49.70
N ALA A 5 17.72 -37.45 48.88
CA ALA A 5 18.00 -36.02 48.82
C ALA A 5 16.98 -35.36 47.87
N LEU A 6 15.88 -34.86 48.45
CA LEU A 6 14.98 -33.95 47.75
C LEU A 6 15.61 -32.55 47.78
N PHE A 7 16.27 -32.16 46.69
CA PHE A 7 16.69 -30.78 46.50
C PHE A 7 15.45 -29.95 46.11
N LEU A 8 14.77 -29.35 47.10
CA LEU A 8 13.82 -28.28 46.82
C LEU A 8 14.61 -27.04 46.41
N ILE A 9 14.55 -26.68 45.12
CA ILE A 9 14.93 -25.34 44.69
C ILE A 9 13.82 -24.41 45.19
N THR A 10 14.01 -23.79 46.35
CA THR A 10 13.01 -22.91 46.99
C THR A 10 12.91 -21.53 46.34
N ASN A 11 13.81 -21.18 45.41
CA ASN A 11 13.84 -19.86 44.78
C ASN A 11 14.12 -19.96 43.27
N ILE A 12 13.12 -20.31 42.48
CA ILE A 12 13.11 -19.99 41.04
C ILE A 12 12.09 -18.87 40.83
N LEU A 13 12.59 -17.71 40.43
CA LEU A 13 11.78 -16.59 39.97
C LEU A 13 11.92 -16.52 38.44
N LEU A 14 10.97 -17.12 37.74
CA LEU A 14 10.82 -16.93 36.29
C LEU A 14 10.03 -15.64 36.08
N ILE A 15 10.73 -14.50 35.93
CA ILE A 15 10.08 -13.26 35.48
C ILE A 15 9.91 -13.36 33.96
N ASN A 16 8.77 -13.87 33.51
CA ASN A 16 8.42 -13.77 32.10
C ASN A 16 7.96 -12.33 31.83
N PHE A 17 8.87 -11.48 31.35
CA PHE A 17 8.49 -10.20 30.75
C PHE A 17 7.87 -10.48 29.38
N ALA A 18 6.63 -10.97 29.36
CA ALA A 18 5.87 -11.04 28.13
C ALA A 18 5.48 -9.60 27.73
N PHE A 19 6.43 -8.84 27.18
CA PHE A 19 6.03 -7.81 26.22
C PHE A 19 5.35 -8.56 25.09
N SER A 20 4.09 -8.23 24.80
CA SER A 20 3.40 -8.73 23.59
C SER A 20 4.11 -8.11 22.38
N GLN A 21 5.27 -8.66 22.04
CA GLN A 21 6.00 -8.27 20.86
C GLN A 21 5.26 -8.86 19.67
N ILE A 22 4.79 -7.99 18.77
CA ILE A 22 4.28 -8.43 17.48
C ILE A 22 5.47 -8.99 16.71
N ILE A 23 5.46 -10.30 16.47
CA ILE A 23 6.44 -10.96 15.60
C ILE A 23 5.75 -11.14 14.26
N ALA A 24 6.30 -10.50 13.22
CA ALA A 24 5.74 -10.56 11.89
C ALA A 24 6.82 -10.64 10.81
N THR A 25 6.44 -11.17 9.65
CA THR A 25 7.27 -11.25 8.44
C THR A 25 6.50 -10.74 7.22
N GLY A 26 7.21 -10.53 6.11
CA GLY A 26 6.64 -10.03 4.86
C GLY A 26 7.20 -8.67 4.47
N GLY A 27 7.27 -8.43 3.17
CA GLY A 27 7.86 -7.21 2.60
C GLY A 27 9.36 -7.08 2.90
N THR A 28 9.90 -5.90 2.64
CA THR A 28 11.23 -5.51 3.08
C THR A 28 11.16 -5.02 4.52
N ILE A 29 11.94 -5.65 5.41
CA ILE A 29 11.96 -5.33 6.84
C ILE A 29 13.12 -4.39 7.13
N THR A 30 12.83 -3.27 7.79
CA THR A 30 13.83 -2.29 8.26
C THR A 30 13.52 -1.88 9.70
N TYR A 31 14.51 -1.31 10.39
CA TYR A 31 14.39 -0.90 11.79
C TYR A 31 14.78 0.57 11.92
N SER A 32 13.91 1.38 12.52
CA SER A 32 14.18 2.80 12.74
C SER A 32 13.39 3.34 13.93
N GLY A 33 14.03 4.13 14.79
CA GLY A 33 13.39 4.76 15.95
C GLY A 33 12.69 3.78 16.89
N GLY A 34 13.25 2.57 17.07
CA GLY A 34 12.65 1.51 17.89
C GLY A 34 11.45 0.79 17.25
N LYS A 35 11.13 1.07 15.98
CA LYS A 35 10.04 0.44 15.23
C LYS A 35 10.58 -0.56 14.22
N THR A 36 9.86 -1.67 14.05
CA THR A 36 10.00 -2.56 12.89
C THR A 36 9.09 -2.08 11.79
N ILE A 37 9.63 -1.86 10.59
CA ILE A 37 8.92 -1.31 9.44
C ILE A 37 8.90 -2.38 8.34
N HIS A 38 7.69 -2.75 7.92
CA HIS A 38 7.46 -3.66 6.80
C HIS A 38 7.03 -2.83 5.58
N THR A 39 7.81 -2.87 4.51
CA THR A 39 7.52 -2.13 3.27
C THR A 39 7.15 -3.11 2.16
N PHE A 40 6.02 -2.86 1.50
CA PHE A 40 5.56 -3.64 0.36
C PHE A 40 5.54 -2.76 -0.89
N THR A 41 6.40 -3.08 -1.86
CA THR A 41 6.42 -2.45 -3.20
C THR A 41 5.77 -3.35 -4.27
N SER A 42 5.43 -4.59 -3.90
CA SER A 42 4.67 -5.56 -4.68
C SER A 42 3.69 -6.29 -3.75
N SER A 43 2.59 -6.80 -4.31
CA SER A 43 1.61 -7.61 -3.57
C SER A 43 2.25 -8.82 -2.90
N GLY A 44 1.71 -9.22 -1.76
CA GLY A 44 2.27 -10.30 -0.95
C GLY A 44 1.48 -10.50 0.34
N THR A 45 2.14 -10.96 1.40
CA THR A 45 1.51 -11.19 2.70
C THR A 45 2.33 -10.56 3.81
N PHE A 46 1.62 -10.03 4.80
CA PHE A 46 2.15 -9.67 6.11
C PHE A 46 1.69 -10.72 7.12
N SER A 47 2.61 -11.54 7.59
CA SER A 47 2.31 -12.71 8.40
C SER A 47 2.69 -12.44 9.85
N VAL A 48 1.69 -12.26 10.72
CA VAL A 48 1.89 -12.09 12.17
C VAL A 48 1.87 -13.46 12.82
N SER A 49 3.02 -13.94 13.27
CA SER A 49 3.17 -15.26 13.89
C SER A 49 2.82 -15.26 15.37
N SER A 50 2.96 -14.11 16.06
CA SER A 50 2.54 -13.96 17.45
C SER A 50 2.37 -12.49 17.84
N GLY A 51 1.62 -12.26 18.93
CA GLY A 51 1.32 -10.93 19.44
C GLY A 51 0.05 -10.32 18.84
N SER A 52 -0.36 -9.22 19.44
CA SER A 52 -1.45 -8.35 18.98
C SER A 52 -1.21 -6.94 19.50
N GLY A 53 -1.79 -5.95 18.82
CA GLY A 53 -1.64 -4.54 19.18
C GLY A 53 -1.97 -3.60 18.03
N ASN A 54 -1.74 -2.32 18.25
CA ASN A 54 -1.97 -1.28 17.25
C ASN A 54 -0.68 -1.00 16.48
N VAL A 55 -0.78 -0.90 15.16
CA VAL A 55 0.32 -0.52 14.26
C VAL A 55 -0.05 0.72 13.45
N GLN A 56 0.98 1.46 13.04
CA GLN A 56 0.82 2.58 12.10
C GLN A 56 0.82 2.02 10.68
N VAL A 57 -0.20 2.33 9.89
CA VAL A 57 -0.34 1.86 8.52
C VAL A 57 -0.47 3.04 7.58
N LEU A 58 0.34 3.03 6.52
CA LEU A 58 0.22 3.94 5.39
C LEU A 58 -0.02 3.10 4.13
N VAL A 59 -1.16 3.30 3.49
CA VAL A 59 -1.53 2.63 2.23
C VAL A 59 -1.58 3.67 1.11
N VAL A 60 -0.83 3.45 0.03
CA VAL A 60 -0.76 4.38 -1.10
C VAL A 60 -1.18 3.67 -2.38
N GLY A 61 -2.18 4.21 -3.07
CA GLY A 61 -2.64 3.68 -4.36
C GLY A 61 -1.65 3.96 -5.49
N GLY A 62 -1.72 3.19 -6.58
CA GLY A 62 -0.90 3.47 -7.76
C GLY A 62 -1.31 4.77 -8.44
N GLY A 63 -0.37 5.53 -9.00
CA GLY A 63 -0.69 6.71 -9.84
C GLY A 63 -1.31 6.31 -11.18
N GLY A 64 -2.07 7.19 -11.83
CA GLY A 64 -2.61 7.00 -13.18
C GLY A 64 -1.59 7.32 -14.27
N GLY A 65 -1.80 6.78 -15.47
CA GLY A 65 -0.97 7.05 -16.65
C GLY A 65 -1.43 8.29 -17.42
N GLY A 66 -0.53 8.93 -18.17
CA GLY A 66 -0.88 10.06 -19.06
C GLY A 66 -1.64 9.63 -20.32
N GLY A 67 -2.55 10.48 -20.79
CA GLY A 67 -3.21 10.33 -22.09
C GLY A 67 -2.34 10.80 -23.25
N ASN A 68 -2.76 10.50 -24.48
CA ASN A 68 -2.09 10.97 -25.69
C ASN A 68 -2.98 11.94 -26.48
N GLY A 69 -2.37 12.67 -27.41
CA GLY A 69 -3.06 13.49 -28.39
C GLY A 69 -3.34 12.73 -29.68
N THR A 70 -4.21 13.28 -30.52
CA THR A 70 -4.44 12.74 -31.87
C THR A 70 -3.22 13.06 -32.77
N PRO A 71 -2.64 12.08 -33.50
CA PRO A 71 -1.54 12.36 -34.43
C PRO A 71 -1.92 13.40 -35.48
N GLY A 72 -1.01 14.33 -35.79
CA GLY A 72 -1.25 15.40 -36.77
C GLY A 72 -2.07 16.58 -36.23
N THR A 73 -2.30 16.62 -34.91
CA THR A 73 -3.04 17.69 -34.23
C THR A 73 -2.14 18.46 -33.28
N TYR A 74 -2.47 19.72 -33.00
CA TYR A 74 -1.75 20.54 -32.01
C TYR A 74 -2.13 20.20 -30.55
N GLY A 75 -3.02 19.24 -30.33
CA GLY A 75 -3.57 18.90 -29.02
C GLY A 75 -2.76 17.84 -28.28
N GLY A 76 -2.14 18.19 -27.15
CA GLY A 76 -1.52 17.24 -26.21
C GLY A 76 -2.54 16.50 -25.31
N GLY A 77 -2.22 15.27 -24.93
CA GLY A 77 -2.97 14.53 -23.91
C GLY A 77 -2.77 15.06 -22.50
N GLY A 78 -3.70 14.74 -21.59
CA GLY A 78 -3.64 15.13 -20.19
C GLY A 78 -2.70 14.26 -19.36
N GLY A 79 -2.16 14.79 -18.26
CA GLY A 79 -1.37 14.03 -17.30
C GLY A 79 -2.21 13.08 -16.45
N GLY A 80 -1.63 11.97 -16.00
CA GLY A 80 -2.25 11.06 -15.02
C GLY A 80 -2.28 11.67 -13.61
N GLY A 81 -3.28 11.30 -12.82
CA GLY A 81 -3.46 11.72 -11.43
C GLY A 81 -2.64 10.87 -10.45
N ALA A 82 -2.25 11.44 -9.31
CA ALA A 82 -1.62 10.68 -8.24
C ALA A 82 -2.57 9.64 -7.61
N GLY A 83 -2.01 8.56 -7.08
CA GLY A 83 -2.77 7.66 -6.21
C GLY A 83 -3.14 8.34 -4.89
N GLY A 84 -4.24 7.90 -4.28
CA GLY A 84 -4.61 8.34 -2.94
C GLY A 84 -3.63 7.80 -1.89
N TYR A 85 -3.71 8.36 -0.68
CA TYR A 85 -3.12 7.75 0.51
C TYR A 85 -4.17 7.63 1.61
N LEU A 86 -4.00 6.60 2.43
CA LEU A 86 -4.76 6.38 3.65
C LEU A 86 -3.77 6.12 4.76
N TYR A 87 -3.89 6.89 5.85
CA TYR A 87 -3.09 6.73 7.05
C TYR A 87 -3.98 6.35 8.22
N ASP A 88 -3.64 5.23 8.87
CA ASP A 88 -4.23 4.78 10.13
C ASP A 88 -3.13 4.76 11.18
N ALA A 89 -3.25 5.62 12.19
CA ALA A 89 -2.25 5.76 13.23
C ALA A 89 -2.29 4.61 14.26
N ALA A 90 -3.38 3.83 14.31
CA ALA A 90 -3.61 2.83 15.35
C ALA A 90 -4.45 1.64 14.83
N HIS A 91 -4.01 1.02 13.74
CA HIS A 91 -4.68 -0.14 13.17
C HIS A 91 -4.46 -1.38 14.04
N ALA A 92 -5.54 -1.95 14.57
CA ALA A 92 -5.46 -3.14 15.41
C ALA A 92 -5.14 -4.39 14.56
N ILE A 93 -4.12 -5.15 14.97
CA ILE A 93 -3.76 -6.44 14.38
C ILE A 93 -3.66 -7.54 15.44
N ILE A 94 -3.84 -8.77 14.99
CA ILE A 94 -3.71 -10.00 15.78
C ILE A 94 -2.83 -11.01 15.02
N ALA A 95 -2.47 -12.10 15.68
CA ALA A 95 -1.77 -13.21 15.06
C ALA A 95 -2.61 -13.85 13.94
N GLN A 96 -2.30 -13.49 12.70
CA GLN A 96 -2.87 -14.04 11.47
C GLN A 96 -2.04 -13.57 10.26
N THR A 97 -2.39 -14.09 9.08
CA THR A 97 -1.85 -13.60 7.81
C THR A 97 -2.78 -12.54 7.21
N TYR A 98 -2.20 -11.40 6.86
CA TYR A 98 -2.88 -10.31 6.15
C TYR A 98 -2.41 -10.29 4.70
N THR A 99 -3.35 -10.36 3.76
CA THR A 99 -3.07 -10.16 2.34
C THR A 99 -2.78 -8.69 2.06
N ILE A 100 -1.70 -8.44 1.32
CA ILE A 100 -1.30 -7.12 0.85
C ILE A 100 -1.51 -7.06 -0.65
N THR A 101 -2.29 -6.09 -1.10
CA THR A 101 -2.36 -5.73 -2.53
C THR A 101 -1.65 -4.40 -2.72
N VAL A 102 -0.65 -4.38 -3.58
CA VAL A 102 -0.02 -3.12 -4.04
C VAL A 102 -0.61 -2.81 -5.41
N GLY A 103 -1.28 -1.67 -5.51
CA GLY A 103 -1.85 -1.20 -6.76
C GLY A 103 -0.75 -0.79 -7.74
N ASN A 104 -0.80 -1.32 -8.96
CA ASN A 104 0.12 -0.92 -10.01
C ASN A 104 -0.12 0.52 -10.44
N GLY A 105 0.92 1.16 -10.97
CA GLY A 105 0.74 2.40 -11.72
C GLY A 105 -0.06 2.17 -13.01
N GLY A 106 -0.81 3.18 -13.42
CA GLY A 106 -1.47 3.25 -14.71
C GLY A 106 -0.47 3.46 -15.83
N SER A 107 -0.69 2.76 -16.94
CA SER A 107 0.09 2.90 -18.16
C SER A 107 -0.32 4.17 -18.91
N GLY A 108 0.67 4.89 -19.41
CA GLY A 108 0.43 5.87 -20.46
C GLY A 108 0.09 5.21 -21.79
N THR A 109 -0.27 6.01 -22.78
CA THR A 109 -0.55 5.54 -24.14
C THR A 109 0.29 6.30 -25.18
N SER A 110 0.73 5.59 -26.22
CA SER A 110 1.34 6.15 -27.43
C SER A 110 0.34 6.33 -28.58
N SER A 111 -0.88 5.82 -28.41
CA SER A 111 -1.99 5.91 -29.35
C SER A 111 -3.03 6.89 -28.86
N ASN A 112 -3.93 7.32 -29.75
CA ASN A 112 -5.02 8.26 -29.47
C ASN A 112 -6.02 7.71 -28.43
N ALA A 113 -5.67 7.78 -27.15
CA ALA A 113 -6.45 7.26 -26.03
C ALA A 113 -6.19 8.03 -24.72
N THR A 114 -7.08 7.83 -23.74
CA THR A 114 -6.84 8.20 -22.35
C THR A 114 -5.80 7.27 -21.73
N GLY A 115 -5.01 7.76 -20.78
CA GLY A 115 -4.15 6.92 -19.95
C GLY A 115 -5.00 5.98 -19.06
N SER A 116 -4.41 4.89 -18.57
CA SER A 116 -5.14 4.00 -17.66
C SER A 116 -5.09 4.48 -16.21
N ASN A 117 -6.11 4.12 -15.43
CA ASN A 117 -6.12 4.37 -14.00
C ASN A 117 -5.06 3.53 -13.29
N GLY A 118 -4.53 4.05 -12.19
CA GLY A 118 -3.74 3.27 -11.24
C GLY A 118 -4.62 2.27 -10.49
N GLY A 119 -4.00 1.19 -10.02
CA GLY A 119 -4.64 0.19 -9.19
C GLY A 119 -4.79 0.66 -7.73
N ASN A 120 -5.79 0.11 -7.04
CA ASN A 120 -5.94 0.32 -5.60
C ASN A 120 -4.89 -0.49 -4.82
N SER A 121 -4.42 0.07 -3.72
CA SER A 121 -3.64 -0.67 -2.73
C SER A 121 -4.52 -1.01 -1.53
N ILE A 122 -4.34 -2.21 -0.98
CA ILE A 122 -5.20 -2.74 0.07
C ILE A 122 -4.32 -3.38 1.16
N PHE A 123 -4.55 -2.95 2.39
CA PHE A 123 -4.09 -3.61 3.60
C PHE A 123 -5.30 -3.96 4.46
N HIS A 124 -5.60 -5.25 4.61
CA HIS A 124 -6.77 -5.69 5.39
C HIS A 124 -8.08 -5.03 4.88
N ASN A 125 -8.76 -4.21 5.68
CA ASN A 125 -9.95 -3.45 5.29
C ASN A 125 -9.64 -2.01 4.83
N LEU A 126 -8.37 -1.60 4.85
CA LEU A 126 -7.93 -0.28 4.41
C LEU A 126 -7.68 -0.33 2.91
N THR A 127 -8.50 0.41 2.14
CA THR A 127 -8.34 0.56 0.70
C THR A 127 -7.93 1.98 0.37
N SER A 128 -6.79 2.13 -0.33
CA SER A 128 -6.37 3.39 -0.92
C SER A 128 -6.55 3.34 -2.43
N TYR A 129 -7.31 4.29 -2.98
CA TYR A 129 -7.68 4.28 -4.39
C TYR A 129 -6.53 4.72 -5.30
N GLY A 130 -6.42 4.07 -6.46
CA GLY A 130 -5.48 4.46 -7.50
C GLY A 130 -5.88 5.78 -8.19
N GLY A 131 -4.91 6.45 -8.81
CA GLY A 131 -5.10 7.71 -9.53
C GLY A 131 -5.82 7.54 -10.86
N GLY A 132 -6.48 8.60 -11.32
CA GLY A 132 -7.17 8.63 -12.60
C GLY A 132 -6.21 8.79 -13.78
N GLY A 133 -6.48 8.12 -14.90
CA GLY A 133 -5.73 8.27 -16.14
C GLY A 133 -5.97 9.62 -16.83
N GLY A 134 -4.96 10.13 -17.52
CA GLY A 134 -5.03 11.42 -18.23
C GLY A 134 -5.92 11.38 -19.48
N GLY A 135 -6.56 12.50 -19.78
CA GLY A 135 -7.50 12.66 -20.87
C GLY A 135 -6.86 12.62 -22.27
N LEU A 136 -7.69 12.32 -23.26
CA LEU A 136 -7.33 12.32 -24.68
C LEU A 136 -7.25 13.76 -25.23
N GLY A 137 -6.20 14.11 -25.97
CA GLY A 137 -6.15 15.35 -26.76
C GLY A 137 -6.78 15.19 -28.15
N GLY A 138 -7.56 16.16 -28.60
CA GLY A 138 -8.25 16.13 -29.92
C GLY A 138 -7.92 17.35 -30.80
N SER A 139 -8.33 17.32 -32.07
CA SER A 139 -8.36 18.52 -32.94
C SER A 139 -9.76 19.06 -33.05
N GLY A 140 -9.97 20.32 -32.67
CA GLY A 140 -11.21 21.05 -33.00
C GLY A 140 -12.46 20.52 -32.27
N SER A 141 -12.27 19.69 -31.25
CA SER A 141 -13.29 19.29 -30.26
C SER A 141 -12.72 19.54 -28.87
N SER A 142 -13.56 19.88 -27.90
CA SER A 142 -13.15 19.97 -26.50
C SER A 142 -12.43 18.68 -26.09
N GLY A 143 -11.16 18.78 -25.66
CA GLY A 143 -10.35 17.63 -25.28
C GLY A 143 -11.05 16.74 -24.25
N GLY A 144 -10.72 15.45 -24.27
CA GLY A 144 -11.36 14.46 -23.40
C GLY A 144 -11.05 14.71 -21.93
N SER A 145 -12.04 14.53 -21.07
CA SER A 145 -11.86 14.54 -19.62
C SER A 145 -10.87 13.45 -19.20
N GLY A 146 -10.06 13.73 -18.17
CA GLY A 146 -9.32 12.69 -17.48
C GLY A 146 -10.28 11.75 -16.73
N ALA A 147 -9.82 10.55 -16.44
CA ALA A 147 -10.59 9.56 -15.69
C ALA A 147 -10.61 9.89 -14.19
N SER A 148 -11.67 9.46 -13.52
CA SER A 148 -11.80 9.58 -12.06
C SER A 148 -10.91 8.56 -11.34
N GLY A 149 -10.33 8.98 -10.21
CA GLY A 149 -9.53 8.16 -9.30
C GLY A 149 -9.30 8.90 -7.98
N GLY A 150 -8.45 8.35 -7.09
CA GLY A 150 -8.08 8.98 -5.81
C GLY A 150 -7.63 10.43 -5.97
N SER A 151 -6.87 10.71 -7.05
CA SER A 151 -6.81 12.02 -7.69
C SER A 151 -7.27 11.86 -9.14
N GLY A 152 -8.16 12.72 -9.64
CA GLY A 152 -8.59 12.69 -11.05
C GLY A 152 -7.44 12.96 -12.02
N GLY A 153 -7.54 12.43 -13.24
CA GLY A 153 -6.61 12.75 -14.32
C GLY A 153 -6.84 14.14 -14.92
N GLY A 154 -5.80 14.75 -15.48
CA GLY A 154 -5.92 16.02 -16.21
C GLY A 154 -6.65 15.81 -17.54
N GLY A 155 -7.43 16.80 -17.98
CA GLY A 155 -8.03 16.80 -19.32
C GLY A 155 -7.00 16.97 -20.44
N GLY A 156 -7.31 16.48 -21.63
CA GLY A 156 -6.54 16.79 -22.84
C GLY A 156 -6.87 18.18 -23.40
N VAL A 157 -6.00 18.72 -24.25
CA VAL A 157 -6.27 19.98 -24.98
C VAL A 157 -6.88 19.70 -26.37
N GLY A 158 -7.61 20.67 -26.91
CA GLY A 158 -8.35 20.62 -28.19
C GLY A 158 -7.79 21.53 -29.27
#